data_AF-A0A2H1WSY9-F1
#
_entry.id   AF-A0A2H1WSY9-F1
#
_cell.length_a   1.000
_cell.length_b   1.000
_cell.length_c   1.000
_cell.angle_alpha   90.00
_cell.angle_beta   90.00
_cell.angle_gamma   90.00
#
_symmetry.space_group_name_H-M   'P 1'
#
loop_
_entity.id
_entity.type
_entity.pdbx_description
1 polymer ?
#
loop_
_entity_poly.entity_id
_entity_poly.type
_entity_poly.pdbx_seq_one_letter_code
_entity_poly.pdbx_strand_id
1 'polypeptide(L)'
;SQVDVFTIDEATGGLELSHTMVLSSKDFPGDPGPVKCMRWTADGRAVAVSWERGGVSVWSTFGALLMCSLAWDYGLNQDLSKSNPLVVSSLEWATEGYQLWMVKVEGDSSTNIIQLDFVKSPLSVNPCMSNQRHLYLQADDKLYVNLEDNLTKRTKISIIDSSSEIYQAENGLPDQPTLEYESSTNYREFVDDNECRKQWIVLPLPATYIATNWPLRYSAIDEAGVNVCVAGRTGLAHYNCVARRWKLFGNEAQEKDFVVTGGMLWWRDYVVIGCYSILDGHDEIRFYPREAKLDNRFAKIVRVQSQVFVLDILDDQLVVFGADALVTIYELNCIDNKSCIMKRCGRHSRRW
;
A
#
# COMPACT_ATOMS: atom_id res chain seq x y z
N SER A 1 -1.24 -17.22 25.47
CA SER A 1 -0.26 -16.13 25.64
C SER A 1 -0.86 -14.79 25.28
N GLN A 2 -0.46 -13.72 25.97
CA GLN A 2 -1.02 -12.38 25.77
C GLN A 2 0.06 -11.29 25.84
N VAL A 3 -0.28 -10.10 25.33
CA VAL A 3 0.50 -8.87 25.42
C VAL A 3 -0.42 -7.78 25.96
N ASP A 4 -0.03 -7.13 27.05
CA ASP A 4 -0.80 -6.03 27.64
C ASP A 4 -0.25 -4.68 27.15
N VAL A 5 -1.13 -3.85 26.59
CA VAL A 5 -0.80 -2.52 26.06
C VAL A 5 -1.28 -1.46 27.04
N PHE A 6 -0.37 -0.58 27.44
CA PHE A 6 -0.64 0.51 28.38
C PHE A 6 -0.56 1.86 27.69
N THR A 7 -1.42 2.78 28.11
CA THR A 7 -1.36 4.20 27.76
C THR A 7 -0.95 5.00 28.99
N ILE A 8 -0.26 6.12 28.76
CA ILE A 8 0.07 7.06 29.84
C ILE A 8 -1.05 8.10 29.87
N ASP A 9 -1.73 8.23 31.00
CA ASP A 9 -2.65 9.34 31.22
C ASP A 9 -1.85 10.64 31.29
N GLU A 10 -2.16 11.59 30.39
CA GLU A 10 -1.45 12.88 30.32
C GLU A 10 -1.72 13.77 31.54
N ALA A 11 -2.86 13.60 32.22
CA ALA A 11 -3.21 14.43 33.37
C ALA A 11 -2.50 13.97 34.66
N THR A 12 -2.47 12.67 34.92
CA THR A 12 -1.89 12.12 36.15
C THR A 12 -0.49 11.52 35.97
N GLY A 13 -0.08 11.23 34.72
CA GLY A 13 1.12 10.45 34.42
C GLY A 13 0.97 8.95 34.74
N GLY A 14 -0.22 8.49 35.10
CA GLY A 14 -0.51 7.10 35.45
C GLY A 14 -0.43 6.17 34.24
N LEU A 15 -0.02 4.92 34.47
CA LEU A 15 -0.12 3.86 33.47
C LEU A 15 -1.51 3.22 33.54
N GLU A 16 -2.27 3.33 32.46
CA GLU A 16 -3.58 2.72 32.33
C GLU A 16 -3.53 1.58 31.33
N LEU A 17 -4.14 0.44 31.68
CA LEU A 17 -4.28 -0.68 30.75
C LEU A 17 -5.26 -0.25 29.64
N SER A 18 -4.75 -0.14 28.41
CA SER A 18 -5.56 0.20 27.25
C SER A 18 -6.31 -1.03 26.72
N HIS A 19 -5.57 -2.08 26.37
CA HIS A 19 -6.14 -3.32 25.85
C HIS A 19 -5.13 -4.46 25.94
N THR A 20 -5.62 -5.69 25.79
CA THR A 20 -4.80 -6.91 25.80
C THR A 20 -4.92 -7.61 24.44
N MET A 21 -3.78 -7.88 23.82
CA MET A 21 -3.68 -8.68 22.59
C MET A 21 -3.50 -10.15 22.97
N VAL A 22 -4.46 -10.99 22.62
CA VAL A 22 -4.47 -12.41 23.01
C VAL A 22 -4.43 -13.28 21.76
N LEU A 23 -3.45 -14.18 21.67
CA LEU A 23 -3.52 -15.26 20.68
C LEU A 23 -4.61 -16.25 21.10
N SER A 24 -5.67 -16.31 20.31
CA SER A 24 -6.78 -17.22 20.58
C SER A 24 -6.46 -18.63 20.11
N SER A 25 -7.21 -19.62 20.60
CA SER A 25 -7.12 -20.99 20.11
C SER A 25 -7.49 -21.15 18.63
N LYS A 26 -8.16 -20.15 18.03
CA LYS A 26 -8.42 -20.10 16.58
C LYS A 26 -7.17 -19.73 15.78
N ASP A 27 -6.30 -18.90 16.34
CA ASP A 27 -5.07 -18.42 15.70
C ASP A 27 -3.95 -19.44 15.87
N PHE A 28 -3.87 -20.06 17.04
CA PHE A 28 -2.98 -21.17 17.33
C PHE A 28 -3.55 -22.01 18.48
N PRO A 29 -3.82 -23.32 18.29
CA PRO A 29 -4.42 -24.15 19.33
C PRO A 29 -3.45 -24.52 20.47
N GLY A 30 -2.14 -24.28 20.30
CA GLY A 30 -1.12 -24.58 21.31
C GLY A 30 -0.79 -23.41 22.24
N ASP A 31 0.16 -23.64 23.16
CA ASP A 31 0.77 -22.58 23.98
C ASP A 31 2.09 -22.14 23.34
N PRO A 32 2.20 -20.90 22.81
CA PRO A 32 3.46 -20.38 22.26
C PRO A 32 4.41 -19.88 23.36
N GLY A 33 3.99 -19.89 24.64
CA GLY A 33 4.78 -19.41 25.77
C GLY A 33 4.75 -17.89 25.93
N PRO A 34 5.53 -17.33 26.87
CA PRO A 34 5.59 -15.89 27.11
C PRO A 34 6.18 -15.14 25.90
N VAL A 35 5.99 -13.82 25.90
CA VAL A 35 6.63 -12.92 24.93
C VAL A 35 8.14 -12.96 25.16
N LYS A 36 8.89 -13.18 24.08
CA LYS A 36 10.36 -13.19 24.11
C LYS A 36 10.94 -11.84 23.71
N CYS A 37 10.50 -11.28 22.60
CA CYS A 37 10.83 -9.91 22.21
C CYS A 37 9.68 -9.24 21.45
N MET A 38 9.64 -7.91 21.52
CA MET A 38 8.64 -7.10 20.83
C MET A 38 9.24 -5.80 20.28
N ARG A 39 8.74 -5.34 19.13
CA ARG A 39 9.15 -4.09 18.47
C ARG A 39 7.99 -3.43 17.75
N TRP A 40 7.77 -2.16 18.06
CA TRP A 40 6.86 -1.30 17.30
C TRP A 40 7.49 -0.88 15.98
N THR A 41 6.67 -0.75 14.94
CA THR A 41 7.04 -0.03 13.73
C THR A 41 7.30 1.45 14.07
N ALA A 42 8.21 2.10 13.34
CA ALA A 42 8.57 3.50 13.59
C ALA A 42 7.38 4.48 13.48
N ASP A 43 6.37 4.12 12.68
CA ASP A 43 5.13 4.87 12.49
C ASP A 43 4.05 4.57 13.55
N GLY A 44 4.36 3.72 14.53
CA GLY A 44 3.50 3.37 15.66
C GLY A 44 2.26 2.56 15.30
N ARG A 45 2.14 2.05 14.07
CA ARG A 45 0.92 1.41 13.54
C ARG A 45 0.82 -0.09 13.76
N ALA A 46 1.95 -0.75 13.96
CA ALA A 46 2.00 -2.17 14.21
C ALA A 46 3.10 -2.55 15.19
N VAL A 47 2.93 -3.68 15.87
CA VAL A 47 3.92 -4.28 16.77
C VAL A 47 4.17 -5.72 16.37
N ALA A 48 5.44 -6.07 16.18
CA ALA A 48 5.89 -7.45 16.02
C ALA A 48 6.21 -8.04 17.39
N VAL A 49 5.81 -9.28 17.61
CA VAL A 49 5.98 -10.02 18.85
C VAL A 49 6.50 -11.42 18.49
N SER A 50 7.58 -11.85 19.14
CA SER A 50 8.04 -13.24 19.11
C SER A 50 7.73 -13.93 20.42
N TRP A 51 7.56 -15.24 20.34
CA TRP A 51 7.17 -16.08 21.47
C TRP A 51 8.29 -17.04 21.87
N GLU A 52 8.38 -17.36 23.16
CA GLU A 52 9.47 -18.15 23.73
C GLU A 52 9.56 -19.56 23.13
N ARG A 53 8.42 -20.21 22.90
CA ARG A 53 8.36 -21.54 22.24
C ARG A 53 8.37 -21.46 20.71
N GLY A 54 8.62 -20.27 20.16
CA GLY A 54 8.74 -20.01 18.72
C GLY A 54 7.49 -19.41 18.10
N GLY A 55 7.65 -18.94 16.86
CA GLY A 55 6.66 -18.20 16.10
C GLY A 55 6.71 -16.70 16.35
N VAL A 56 6.11 -15.97 15.43
CA VAL A 56 5.95 -14.51 15.50
C VAL A 56 4.52 -14.11 15.14
N SER A 57 4.07 -13.01 15.72
CA SER A 57 2.78 -12.40 15.40
C SER A 57 2.94 -10.89 15.27
N VAL A 58 2.19 -10.29 14.34
CA VAL A 58 2.14 -8.85 14.15
C VAL A 58 0.72 -8.37 14.42
N TRP A 59 0.61 -7.31 15.20
CA TRP A 59 -0.65 -6.73 15.65
C TRP A 59 -0.72 -5.26 15.26
N SER A 60 -1.91 -4.75 15.00
CA SER A 60 -2.12 -3.30 14.87
C SER A 60 -2.03 -2.62 16.24
N THR A 61 -1.87 -1.30 16.26
CA THR A 61 -1.88 -0.46 17.49
C THR A 61 -3.13 -0.63 18.35
N PHE A 62 -4.24 -1.05 17.74
CA PHE A 62 -5.51 -1.26 18.41
C PHE A 62 -5.81 -2.75 18.70
N GLY A 63 -4.80 -3.62 18.57
CA GLY A 63 -4.87 -5.01 18.99
C GLY A 63 -5.50 -5.98 17.99
N ALA A 64 -5.66 -5.59 16.72
CA ALA A 64 -6.08 -6.53 15.68
C ALA A 64 -4.89 -7.38 15.23
N LEU A 65 -5.06 -8.71 15.19
CA LEU A 65 -4.04 -9.63 14.68
C LEU A 65 -3.92 -9.47 13.15
N LEU A 66 -2.76 -9.00 12.68
CA LEU A 66 -2.47 -8.78 11.26
C LEU A 66 -1.81 -9.99 10.60
N MET A 67 -0.96 -10.68 11.36
CA MET A 67 -0.19 -11.82 10.87
C MET A 67 0.18 -12.72 12.04
N CYS A 68 0.11 -14.04 11.85
CA CYS A 68 0.57 -15.02 12.82
C CYS A 68 1.28 -16.16 12.11
N SER A 69 2.56 -16.38 12.42
CA SER A 69 3.34 -17.44 11.79
C SER A 69 2.98 -18.82 12.33
N LEU A 70 2.38 -18.88 13.52
CA LEU A 70 2.00 -20.14 14.18
C LEU A 70 0.90 -20.90 13.41
N ALA A 71 0.20 -20.21 12.50
CA ALA A 71 -0.79 -20.79 11.61
C ALA A 71 -0.23 -21.14 10.21
N TRP A 72 1.08 -20.94 9.97
CA TRP A 72 1.68 -21.20 8.66
C TRP A 72 1.91 -22.68 8.42
N ASP A 73 1.90 -23.07 7.15
CA ASP A 73 2.27 -24.41 6.74
C ASP A 73 3.80 -24.53 6.70
N TYR A 74 4.34 -25.28 7.64
CA TYR A 74 5.77 -25.60 7.73
C TYR A 74 6.10 -26.97 7.11
N GLY A 75 5.16 -27.56 6.38
CA GLY A 75 5.25 -28.89 5.78
C GLY A 75 4.55 -29.96 6.61
N LEU A 76 4.19 -31.05 5.93
CA LEU A 76 3.33 -32.14 6.45
C LEU A 76 3.86 -32.87 7.69
N ASN A 77 5.13 -32.66 8.09
CA ASN A 77 5.79 -33.37 9.19
C ASN A 77 6.22 -32.44 10.36
N GLN A 78 5.80 -31.18 10.37
CA GLN A 78 6.19 -30.24 11.43
C GLN A 78 5.11 -30.14 12.52
N ASP A 79 5.32 -30.81 13.65
CA ASP A 79 4.47 -30.67 14.83
C ASP A 79 4.91 -29.45 15.64
N LEU A 80 4.23 -28.32 15.44
CA LEU A 80 4.51 -27.05 16.13
C LEU A 80 4.38 -27.13 17.65
N SER A 81 3.64 -28.12 18.18
CA SER A 81 3.55 -28.35 19.62
C SER A 81 4.82 -28.98 20.21
N LYS A 82 5.63 -29.66 19.37
CA LYS A 82 6.88 -30.34 19.76
C LYS A 82 8.12 -29.54 19.38
N SER A 83 8.16 -28.96 18.18
CA SER A 83 9.29 -28.18 17.70
C SER A 83 8.85 -27.17 16.64
N ASN A 84 8.87 -25.90 17.02
CA ASN A 84 8.60 -24.80 16.11
C ASN A 84 9.88 -24.46 15.33
N PRO A 85 9.87 -24.50 13.99
CA PRO A 85 11.06 -24.21 13.19
C PRO A 85 11.43 -22.72 13.22
N LEU A 86 10.52 -21.82 13.63
CA LEU A 86 10.73 -20.37 13.65
C LEU A 86 10.96 -19.87 15.08
N VAL A 87 12.08 -20.23 15.68
CA VAL A 87 12.49 -19.66 16.97
C VAL A 87 13.27 -18.38 16.71
N VAL A 88 12.71 -17.24 17.09
CA VAL A 88 13.36 -15.93 16.91
C VAL A 88 14.05 -15.50 18.21
N SER A 89 15.26 -14.94 18.11
CA SER A 89 15.98 -14.36 19.25
C SER A 89 15.92 -12.83 19.28
N SER A 90 15.84 -12.19 18.12
CA SER A 90 15.75 -10.73 17.98
C SER A 90 14.90 -10.33 16.78
N LEU A 91 14.23 -9.19 16.90
CA LEU A 91 13.36 -8.56 15.91
C LEU A 91 13.80 -7.11 15.72
N GLU A 92 13.77 -6.59 14.50
CA GLU A 92 13.96 -5.16 14.20
C GLU A 92 13.22 -4.78 12.91
N TRP A 93 12.48 -3.66 12.93
CA TRP A 93 11.81 -3.13 11.75
C TRP A 93 12.79 -2.26 10.93
N ALA A 94 12.78 -2.41 9.62
CA ALA A 94 13.46 -1.48 8.72
C ALA A 94 12.72 -0.13 8.63
N THR A 95 13.34 0.80 7.92
CA THR A 95 12.79 2.14 7.66
C THR A 95 11.35 2.08 7.14
N GLU A 96 10.50 2.95 7.67
CA GLU A 96 9.09 3.05 7.31
C GLU A 96 8.30 1.73 7.52
N GLY A 97 8.83 0.72 8.22
CA GLY A 97 8.09 -0.48 8.64
C GLY A 97 7.61 -1.41 7.52
N TYR A 98 8.29 -1.44 6.37
CA TYR A 98 7.97 -2.39 5.28
C TYR A 98 8.71 -3.72 5.38
N GLN A 99 9.76 -3.82 6.19
CA GLN A 99 10.54 -5.05 6.30
C GLN A 99 10.78 -5.33 7.78
N LEU A 100 10.55 -6.58 8.20
CA LEU A 100 10.87 -7.06 9.53
C LEU A 100 12.07 -8.01 9.42
N TRP A 101 13.17 -7.61 10.03
CA TRP A 101 14.38 -8.41 10.13
C TRP A 101 14.33 -9.23 11.42
N MET A 102 14.65 -10.51 11.32
CA MET A 102 14.61 -11.43 12.45
C MET A 102 15.85 -12.31 12.49
N VAL A 103 16.36 -12.56 13.69
CA VAL A 103 17.42 -13.54 13.92
C VAL A 103 16.75 -14.85 14.34
N LYS A 104 16.76 -15.83 13.43
CA LYS A 104 16.28 -17.19 13.65
C LYS A 104 17.38 -18.03 14.29
N VAL A 105 17.06 -18.77 15.33
CA VAL A 105 17.96 -19.75 15.96
C VAL A 105 17.75 -21.11 15.28
N GLU A 106 18.83 -21.75 14.85
CA GLU A 106 18.86 -23.09 14.29
C GLU A 106 19.76 -23.98 15.15
N GLY A 107 19.17 -25.05 15.72
CA GLY A 107 19.88 -25.94 16.64
C GLY A 107 20.45 -25.20 17.85
N ASP A 108 21.56 -25.70 18.40
CA ASP A 108 22.11 -25.20 19.66
C ASP A 108 23.00 -23.96 19.51
N SER A 109 23.55 -23.70 18.31
CA SER A 109 24.59 -22.67 18.13
C SER A 109 24.56 -21.92 16.79
N SER A 110 23.70 -22.27 15.84
CA SER A 110 23.62 -21.54 14.56
C SER A 110 22.49 -20.52 14.55
N THR A 111 22.73 -19.38 13.90
CA THR A 111 21.72 -18.35 13.69
C THR A 111 21.67 -17.98 12.22
N ASN A 112 20.46 -17.71 11.74
CA ASN A 112 20.21 -17.21 10.40
C ASN A 112 19.44 -15.89 10.49
N ILE A 113 19.65 -15.02 9.50
CA ILE A 113 18.88 -13.79 9.35
C ILE A 113 17.79 -14.05 8.33
N ILE A 114 16.55 -13.72 8.69
CA ILE A 114 15.40 -13.79 7.79
C ILE A 114 14.77 -12.39 7.69
N GLN A 115 14.23 -12.09 6.52
CA GLN A 115 13.51 -10.87 6.23
C GLN A 115 12.06 -11.24 5.87
N LEU A 116 11.11 -10.51 6.42
CA LEU A 116 9.70 -10.60 6.04
C LEU A 116 9.23 -9.24 5.53
N ASP A 117 8.75 -9.23 4.29
CA ASP A 117 8.24 -8.02 3.64
C ASP A 117 6.77 -7.80 3.94
N PHE A 118 6.42 -6.55 4.20
CA PHE A 118 5.06 -6.09 4.48
C PHE A 118 4.62 -5.12 3.39
N VAL A 119 3.33 -5.20 3.09
CA VAL A 119 2.61 -4.21 2.31
C VAL A 119 1.61 -3.51 3.22
N LYS A 120 1.43 -2.22 2.99
CA LYS A 120 0.61 -1.35 3.84
C LYS A 120 -0.65 -0.92 3.12
N SER A 121 -1.71 -0.73 3.91
CA SER A 121 -2.87 0.00 3.44
C SER A 121 -2.48 1.45 3.14
N PRO A 122 -2.93 2.05 2.02
CA PRO A 122 -2.70 3.45 1.70
C PRO A 122 -3.15 4.40 2.80
N LEU A 123 -4.20 4.07 3.54
CA LEU A 123 -4.71 4.89 4.64
C LEU A 123 -3.73 4.98 5.82
N SER A 124 -2.90 3.94 5.98
CA SER A 124 -1.88 3.94 7.01
C SER A 124 -0.75 4.92 6.65
N VAL A 125 -0.42 5.08 5.38
CA VAL A 125 0.70 5.94 4.94
C VAL A 125 0.24 7.33 4.47
N ASN A 126 -1.02 7.45 4.06
CA ASN A 126 -1.62 8.66 3.52
C ASN A 126 -3.12 8.73 3.88
N PRO A 127 -3.47 9.24 5.07
CA PRO A 127 -4.85 9.27 5.57
C PRO A 127 -5.85 10.03 4.66
N CYS A 128 -5.36 10.95 3.85
CA CYS A 128 -6.12 11.75 2.86
C CYS A 128 -6.82 10.90 1.78
N MET A 129 -6.53 9.60 1.74
CA MET A 129 -7.09 8.65 0.78
C MET A 129 -8.34 7.92 1.27
N SER A 130 -8.87 8.30 2.44
CA SER A 130 -9.99 7.61 3.11
C SER A 130 -11.29 7.55 2.31
N ASN A 131 -11.54 8.54 1.44
CA ASN A 131 -12.75 8.64 0.64
C ASN A 131 -12.62 7.99 -0.76
N GLN A 132 -11.52 7.30 -1.05
CA GLN A 132 -11.35 6.63 -2.35
C GLN A 132 -11.98 5.24 -2.37
N ARG A 133 -12.58 4.91 -3.51
CA ARG A 133 -13.23 3.60 -3.76
C ARG A 133 -12.25 2.53 -4.25
N HIS A 134 -11.06 2.95 -4.69
CA HIS A 134 -10.06 2.07 -5.28
C HIS A 134 -9.24 1.38 -4.21
N LEU A 135 -9.19 0.05 -4.27
CA LEU A 135 -8.38 -0.75 -3.37
C LEU A 135 -6.98 -0.94 -3.95
N TYR A 136 -5.98 -0.49 -3.20
CA TYR A 136 -4.59 -0.74 -3.52
C TYR A 136 -3.76 -0.90 -2.24
N LEU A 137 -2.56 -1.46 -2.35
CA LEU A 137 -1.60 -1.63 -1.27
C LEU A 137 -0.25 -1.02 -1.69
N GLN A 138 0.46 -0.46 -0.73
CA GLN A 138 1.77 0.14 -0.92
C GLN A 138 2.86 -0.72 -0.29
N ALA A 139 3.87 -1.08 -1.09
CA ALA A 139 5.15 -1.56 -0.60
C ALA A 139 6.17 -0.41 -0.56
N ASP A 140 7.40 -0.72 -0.19
CA ASP A 140 8.53 0.22 -0.19
C ASP A 140 9.02 0.58 -1.61
N ASP A 141 8.76 -0.26 -2.61
CA ASP A 141 9.28 -0.14 -4.00
C ASP A 141 8.22 -0.30 -5.11
N LYS A 142 6.99 -0.68 -4.76
CA LYS A 142 5.90 -1.00 -5.72
C LYS A 142 4.53 -0.77 -5.12
N LEU A 143 3.52 -0.73 -5.99
CA LEU A 143 2.11 -0.73 -5.59
C LEU A 143 1.43 -2.00 -6.10
N TYR A 144 0.49 -2.52 -5.31
CA TYR A 144 -0.43 -3.58 -5.70
C TYR A 144 -1.79 -2.95 -5.89
N VAL A 145 -2.32 -2.96 -7.10
CA VAL A 145 -3.58 -2.25 -7.41
C VAL A 145 -4.62 -3.24 -7.90
N ASN A 146 -5.84 -3.13 -7.39
CA ASN A 146 -7.00 -3.87 -7.84
C ASN A 146 -8.04 -2.85 -8.34
N LEU A 147 -7.97 -2.53 -9.64
CA LEU A 147 -8.89 -1.58 -10.28
C LEU A 147 -10.05 -2.33 -10.95
N GLU A 148 -11.25 -1.78 -10.80
CA GLU A 148 -12.55 -2.34 -11.24
C GLU A 148 -12.58 -2.76 -12.72
N ASP A 149 -11.78 -2.13 -13.59
CA ASP A 149 -11.70 -2.50 -15.01
C ASP A 149 -11.16 -3.92 -15.27
N ASN A 150 -10.52 -4.57 -14.28
CA ASN A 150 -10.07 -5.96 -14.37
C ASN A 150 -11.11 -6.98 -13.88
N LEU A 151 -12.20 -6.53 -13.25
CA LEU A 151 -13.27 -7.43 -12.81
C LEU A 151 -14.16 -7.90 -13.96
N THR A 152 -14.18 -7.21 -15.11
CA THR A 152 -15.16 -7.47 -16.19
C THR A 152 -14.56 -7.72 -17.56
N LYS A 153 -13.24 -7.52 -17.76
CA LYS A 153 -12.62 -7.64 -19.09
C LYS A 153 -11.42 -8.59 -19.08
N ARG A 154 -11.69 -9.81 -19.58
CA ARG A 154 -10.78 -10.83 -20.15
C ARG A 154 -10.42 -12.03 -19.27
N THR A 155 -11.26 -13.06 -19.40
CA THR A 155 -10.81 -14.44 -19.56
C THR A 155 -11.77 -15.15 -20.51
N LYS A 156 -11.58 -14.93 -21.83
CA LYS A 156 -12.09 -15.88 -22.83
C LYS A 156 -11.19 -17.10 -22.79
N ILE A 157 -11.44 -18.01 -21.87
CA ILE A 157 -10.81 -19.33 -21.88
C ILE A 157 -11.63 -20.20 -22.83
N SER A 158 -11.12 -20.42 -24.04
CA SER A 158 -11.62 -21.49 -24.91
C SER A 158 -11.12 -22.82 -24.38
N ILE A 159 -11.98 -23.58 -23.71
CA ILE A 159 -11.67 -24.97 -23.37
C ILE A 159 -11.84 -25.78 -24.66
N ILE A 160 -10.74 -26.35 -25.16
CA ILE A 160 -10.78 -27.43 -26.14
C ILE A 160 -11.18 -28.68 -25.36
N ASP A 161 -12.37 -29.21 -25.64
CA ASP A 161 -12.76 -30.53 -25.16
C ASP A 161 -11.98 -31.57 -25.96
N SER A 162 -10.82 -32.00 -25.43
CA SER A 162 -10.00 -33.03 -26.06
C SER A 162 -10.47 -34.46 -25.74
N SER A 163 -11.74 -34.67 -25.37
CA SER A 163 -12.25 -36.01 -25.01
C SER A 163 -12.87 -36.81 -26.16
N SER A 164 -12.76 -36.36 -27.41
CA SER A 164 -13.27 -37.11 -28.57
C SER A 164 -12.25 -37.24 -29.68
N GLU A 165 -11.24 -38.10 -29.51
CA GLU A 165 -10.53 -38.75 -30.63
C GLU A 165 -9.65 -39.92 -30.10
N ILE A 166 -10.31 -41.03 -29.76
CA ILE A 166 -9.68 -42.32 -29.51
C ILE A 166 -10.07 -43.26 -30.67
N TYR A 167 -9.11 -43.49 -31.56
CA TYR A 167 -8.98 -44.56 -32.57
C TYR A 167 -10.15 -44.81 -33.54
N GLN A 168 -10.00 -44.27 -34.76
CA GLN A 168 -10.47 -44.95 -35.97
C GLN A 168 -9.44 -46.02 -36.38
N ALA A 169 -9.87 -47.27 -36.49
CA ALA A 169 -9.24 -48.26 -37.36
C ALA A 169 -10.24 -49.37 -37.67
N GLU A 170 -10.91 -49.31 -38.83
CA GLU A 170 -10.96 -50.42 -39.78
C GLU A 170 -11.75 -50.05 -41.06
N ASN A 171 -11.08 -50.30 -42.19
CA ASN A 171 -11.61 -50.62 -43.53
C ASN A 171 -12.07 -49.50 -44.49
N GLY A 172 -11.30 -49.35 -45.58
CA GLY A 172 -11.83 -49.13 -46.95
C GLY A 172 -11.62 -47.75 -47.59
N LEU A 173 -10.70 -47.66 -48.56
CA LEU A 173 -10.56 -46.58 -49.58
C LEU A 173 -11.73 -46.62 -50.62
N PRO A 174 -11.83 -45.67 -51.58
CA PRO A 174 -11.68 -44.19 -51.53
C PRO A 174 -12.83 -43.44 -52.28
N ASP A 175 -13.07 -42.15 -52.02
CA ASP A 175 -13.27 -41.10 -53.05
C ASP A 175 -13.62 -39.69 -52.48
N GLN A 176 -13.11 -38.67 -53.18
CA GLN A 176 -13.15 -37.19 -52.98
C GLN A 176 -14.55 -36.53 -53.05
N PRO A 177 -14.71 -35.17 -52.96
CA PRO A 177 -14.05 -34.16 -52.10
C PRO A 177 -15.07 -33.24 -51.36
N THR A 178 -14.64 -32.73 -50.20
CA THR A 178 -15.02 -31.50 -49.49
C THR A 178 -16.28 -30.71 -49.89
N LEU A 179 -17.27 -30.69 -48.98
CA LEU A 179 -18.26 -29.61 -48.83
C LEU A 179 -18.26 -29.17 -47.36
N GLU A 180 -18.01 -27.88 -47.13
CA GLU A 180 -18.04 -27.22 -45.83
C GLU A 180 -19.46 -27.26 -45.25
N TYR A 181 -19.61 -27.88 -44.07
CA TYR A 181 -20.84 -27.81 -43.29
C TYR A 181 -20.51 -27.06 -41.99
N GLU A 182 -20.98 -25.81 -41.89
CA GLU A 182 -20.94 -25.02 -40.66
C GLU A 182 -21.77 -25.74 -39.58
N SER A 183 -21.09 -26.30 -38.57
CA SER A 183 -21.74 -26.73 -37.34
C SER A 183 -21.77 -25.55 -36.36
N SER A 184 -22.97 -25.02 -36.16
CA SER A 184 -23.28 -24.04 -35.12
C SER A 184 -23.27 -24.73 -33.76
N THR A 185 -22.09 -24.83 -33.13
CA THR A 185 -21.98 -25.23 -31.73
C THR A 185 -22.47 -24.10 -30.82
N ASN A 186 -23.58 -24.35 -30.14
CA ASN A 186 -24.15 -23.49 -29.11
C ASN A 186 -23.22 -23.45 -27.88
N TYR A 187 -22.35 -22.45 -27.78
CA TYR A 187 -21.54 -22.20 -26.58
C TYR A 187 -22.34 -21.36 -25.58
N ARG A 188 -22.70 -21.95 -24.44
CA ARG A 188 -23.15 -21.20 -23.26
C ARG A 188 -21.91 -20.82 -22.44
N GLU A 189 -21.51 -19.55 -22.53
CA GLU A 189 -20.45 -18.96 -21.70
C GLU A 189 -20.92 -18.85 -20.25
N PHE A 190 -20.22 -19.51 -19.32
CA PHE A 190 -20.30 -19.23 -17.88
C PHE A 190 -18.96 -18.61 -17.47
N VAL A 191 -18.96 -17.32 -17.11
CA VAL A 191 -17.81 -16.63 -16.52
C VAL A 191 -17.96 -16.71 -15.00
N ASP A 192 -17.06 -17.39 -14.31
CA ASP A 192 -16.97 -17.31 -12.85
C ASP A 192 -16.27 -15.99 -12.47
N ASP A 193 -17.09 -14.96 -12.28
CA ASP A 193 -16.72 -13.58 -11.91
C ASP A 193 -15.88 -13.49 -10.61
N ASN A 194 -15.82 -14.57 -9.83
CA ASN A 194 -15.23 -14.58 -8.49
C ASN A 194 -13.71 -14.83 -8.47
N GLU A 195 -13.13 -15.41 -9.53
CA GLU A 195 -11.68 -15.64 -9.61
C GLU A 195 -10.91 -14.38 -10.05
N CYS A 196 -11.46 -13.59 -10.99
CA CYS A 196 -10.85 -12.35 -11.46
C CYS A 196 -10.76 -11.25 -10.38
N ARG A 197 -11.61 -11.33 -9.35
CA ARG A 197 -11.64 -10.37 -8.21
C ARG A 197 -10.39 -10.45 -7.31
N LYS A 198 -9.55 -11.48 -7.45
CA LYS A 198 -8.45 -11.77 -6.52
C LYS A 198 -7.05 -11.45 -7.06
N GLN A 199 -6.92 -10.97 -8.29
CA GLN A 199 -5.61 -10.72 -8.88
C GLN A 199 -5.15 -9.27 -8.68
N TRP A 200 -4.07 -9.10 -7.92
CA TRP A 200 -3.40 -7.81 -7.78
C TRP A 200 -2.50 -7.53 -8.98
N ILE A 201 -2.64 -6.33 -9.57
CA ILE A 201 -1.67 -5.85 -10.56
C ILE A 201 -0.49 -5.22 -9.81
N VAL A 202 0.70 -5.75 -10.06
CA VAL A 202 1.93 -5.17 -9.53
C VAL A 202 2.36 -4.02 -10.43
N LEU A 203 2.38 -2.81 -9.87
CA LEU A 203 2.91 -1.61 -10.51
C LEU A 203 4.32 -1.32 -9.97
N PRO A 204 5.38 -1.77 -10.66
CA PRO A 204 6.75 -1.43 -10.29
C PRO A 204 7.02 0.04 -10.58
N LEU A 205 7.75 0.70 -9.68
CA LEU A 205 8.22 2.06 -9.91
C LEU A 205 9.47 2.06 -10.81
N PRO A 206 9.74 3.16 -11.54
CA PRO A 206 10.96 3.28 -12.32
C PRO A 206 12.20 3.14 -11.44
N ALA A 207 13.14 2.29 -11.85
CA ALA A 207 14.38 2.06 -11.11
C ALA A 207 15.17 3.36 -10.84
N THR A 208 15.11 4.31 -11.78
CA THR A 208 15.74 5.63 -11.65
C THR A 208 15.16 6.44 -10.49
N TYR A 209 13.86 6.33 -10.22
CA TYR A 209 13.21 7.01 -9.10
C TYR A 209 13.53 6.31 -7.77
N ILE A 210 13.39 4.99 -7.72
CA ILE A 210 13.62 4.20 -6.50
C ILE A 210 15.07 4.29 -6.03
N ALA A 211 16.05 4.31 -6.94
CA ALA A 211 17.47 4.37 -6.59
C ALA A 211 17.83 5.55 -5.67
N THR A 212 17.13 6.69 -5.78
CA THR A 212 17.37 7.88 -4.95
C THR A 212 16.25 8.17 -3.96
N ASN A 213 15.02 7.71 -4.23
CA ASN A 213 13.83 8.08 -3.45
C ASN A 213 13.26 6.92 -2.61
N TRP A 214 13.91 5.76 -2.55
CA TRP A 214 13.50 4.70 -1.62
C TRP A 214 13.69 5.09 -0.14
N PRO A 215 12.81 4.66 0.78
CA PRO A 215 11.56 3.91 0.56
C PRO A 215 10.38 4.80 0.17
N LEU A 216 9.32 4.21 -0.36
CA LEU A 216 8.04 4.88 -0.58
C LEU A 216 7.35 5.28 0.73
N ARG A 217 6.90 6.53 0.78
CA ARG A 217 6.29 7.14 1.97
C ARG A 217 4.83 7.48 1.75
N TYR A 218 4.46 7.95 0.57
CA TYR A 218 3.07 8.29 0.23
C TYR A 218 2.68 7.74 -1.14
N SER A 219 1.39 7.48 -1.30
CA SER A 219 0.75 7.18 -2.58
C SER A 219 -0.67 7.72 -2.59
N ALA A 220 -1.16 8.08 -3.76
CA ALA A 220 -2.53 8.51 -3.97
C ALA A 220 -3.02 8.10 -5.35
N ILE A 221 -4.31 7.81 -5.47
CA ILE A 221 -5.00 7.46 -6.70
C ILE A 221 -6.15 8.45 -6.92
N ASP A 222 -6.39 8.82 -8.17
CA ASP A 222 -7.50 9.70 -8.51
C ASP A 222 -8.85 8.97 -8.42
N GLU A 223 -9.94 9.74 -8.38
CA GLU A 223 -11.30 9.20 -8.26
C GLU A 223 -11.65 8.25 -9.41
N ALA A 224 -11.09 8.47 -10.59
CA ALA A 224 -11.29 7.62 -11.76
C ALA A 224 -10.48 6.31 -11.72
N GLY A 225 -9.48 6.17 -10.84
CA GLY A 225 -8.59 5.00 -10.79
C GLY A 225 -7.58 4.94 -11.93
N VAL A 226 -7.39 6.02 -12.67
CA VAL A 226 -6.58 6.10 -13.88
C VAL A 226 -5.19 6.67 -13.60
N ASN A 227 -5.07 7.52 -12.58
CA ASN A 227 -3.84 8.22 -12.26
C ASN A 227 -3.41 7.90 -10.84
N VAL A 228 -2.16 7.49 -10.71
CA VAL A 228 -1.54 7.18 -9.42
C VAL A 228 -0.34 8.09 -9.24
N CYS A 229 -0.14 8.66 -8.07
CA CYS A 229 1.09 9.34 -7.72
C CYS A 229 1.70 8.71 -6.49
N VAL A 230 3.02 8.80 -6.40
CA VAL A 230 3.85 8.21 -5.34
C VAL A 230 4.91 9.22 -4.93
N ALA A 231 5.26 9.22 -3.66
CA ALA A 231 6.36 10.00 -3.13
C ALA A 231 7.19 9.15 -2.17
N GLY A 232 8.50 9.18 -2.36
CA GLY A 232 9.47 8.51 -1.52
C GLY A 232 10.17 9.48 -0.57
N ARG A 233 11.48 9.32 -0.43
CA ARG A 233 12.33 10.19 0.38
C ARG A 233 12.28 11.65 -0.07
N THR A 234 12.37 11.88 -1.37
CA THR A 234 12.23 13.21 -1.99
C THR A 234 11.37 13.10 -3.25
N GLY A 235 10.87 14.25 -3.71
CA GLY A 235 10.17 14.33 -4.98
C GLY A 235 8.87 13.53 -5.04
N LEU A 236 8.35 13.38 -6.25
CA LEU A 236 7.21 12.51 -6.54
C LEU A 236 7.30 11.96 -7.96
N ALA A 237 6.53 10.91 -8.22
CA ALA A 237 6.31 10.36 -9.55
C ALA A 237 4.81 10.18 -9.79
N HIS A 238 4.39 10.29 -11.06
CA HIS A 238 3.01 10.12 -11.49
C HIS A 238 2.92 8.99 -12.53
N TYR A 239 2.04 8.03 -12.33
CA TYR A 239 1.70 6.98 -13.27
C TYR A 239 0.32 7.22 -13.87
N ASN A 240 0.22 7.04 -15.18
CA ASN A 240 -1.06 6.99 -15.89
C ASN A 240 -1.32 5.55 -16.35
N CYS A 241 -2.40 4.94 -15.84
CA CYS A 241 -2.79 3.56 -16.12
C CYS A 241 -3.16 3.32 -17.60
N VAL A 242 -3.75 4.33 -18.25
CA VAL A 242 -4.16 4.24 -19.67
C VAL A 242 -2.94 4.24 -20.58
N ALA A 243 -2.03 5.20 -20.39
CA ALA A 243 -0.79 5.32 -21.15
C ALA A 243 0.30 4.33 -20.69
N ARG A 244 0.08 3.65 -19.55
CA ARG A 244 1.00 2.74 -18.87
C ARG A 244 2.41 3.33 -18.68
N ARG A 245 2.46 4.61 -18.34
CA ARG A 245 3.71 5.38 -18.31
C ARG A 245 3.85 6.17 -17.01
N TRP A 246 5.07 6.13 -16.46
CA TRP A 246 5.52 7.02 -15.42
C TRP A 246 6.00 8.36 -15.99
N LYS A 247 5.57 9.44 -15.36
CA LYS A 247 6.13 10.79 -15.45
C LYS A 247 7.01 11.00 -14.23
N LEU A 248 8.24 11.42 -14.49
CA LEU A 248 9.26 11.76 -13.51
C LEU A 248 9.69 13.22 -13.72
N PHE A 249 10.40 13.79 -12.75
CA PHE A 249 11.01 15.10 -12.94
C PHE A 249 12.10 15.01 -14.01
N GLY A 250 12.07 15.97 -14.95
CA GLY A 250 13.17 16.10 -15.93
C GLY A 250 14.45 16.66 -15.30
N ASN A 251 14.33 17.34 -14.15
CA ASN A 251 15.42 17.95 -13.41
C ASN A 251 15.55 17.29 -12.03
N GLU A 252 16.56 16.44 -11.84
CA GLU A 252 16.81 15.74 -10.58
C GLU A 252 17.03 16.69 -9.39
N ALA A 253 17.56 17.90 -9.62
CA ALA A 253 17.75 18.86 -8.55
C ALA A 253 16.40 19.38 -7.99
N GLN A 254 15.39 19.53 -8.85
CA GLN A 254 14.03 19.84 -8.40
C GLN A 254 13.37 18.67 -7.69
N GLU A 255 13.64 17.44 -8.14
CA GLU A 255 13.13 16.24 -7.47
C GLU A 255 13.69 16.12 -6.04
N LYS A 256 14.97 16.43 -5.85
CA LYS A 256 15.68 16.38 -4.55
C LYS A 256 15.44 17.61 -3.66
N ASP A 257 14.75 18.64 -4.16
CA ASP A 257 14.52 19.90 -3.43
C ASP A 257 13.42 19.78 -2.37
N PHE A 258 12.53 18.79 -2.43
CA PHE A 258 11.42 18.74 -1.48
C PHE A 258 11.12 17.33 -0.98
N VAL A 259 10.55 17.27 0.23
CA VAL A 259 10.07 16.06 0.88
C VAL A 259 8.58 16.20 1.11
N VAL A 260 7.79 15.20 0.71
CA VAL A 260 6.37 15.15 1.08
C VAL A 260 6.24 14.83 2.57
N THR A 261 5.52 15.67 3.30
CA THR A 261 5.39 15.62 4.77
C THR A 261 3.95 15.66 5.23
N GLY A 262 3.09 16.35 4.48
CA GLY A 262 1.71 16.64 4.86
C GLY A 262 0.65 15.80 4.17
N GLY A 263 1.05 14.75 3.44
CA GLY A 263 0.15 13.96 2.60
C GLY A 263 0.13 14.38 1.13
N MET A 264 -0.57 13.59 0.33
CA MET A 264 -0.68 13.73 -1.12
C MET A 264 -2.07 13.31 -1.58
N LEU A 265 -2.67 14.03 -2.52
CA LEU A 265 -3.96 13.65 -3.09
C LEU A 265 -4.12 14.16 -4.52
N TRP A 266 -5.21 13.75 -5.15
CA TRP A 266 -5.66 14.28 -6.43
C TRP A 266 -6.79 15.26 -6.23
N TRP A 267 -6.69 16.41 -6.87
CA TRP A 267 -7.79 17.36 -7.03
C TRP A 267 -7.97 17.66 -8.51
N ARG A 268 -9.08 17.19 -9.10
CA ARG A 268 -9.34 17.30 -10.54
C ARG A 268 -8.11 16.78 -11.33
N ASP A 269 -7.50 17.63 -12.13
CA ASP A 269 -6.30 17.31 -12.92
C ASP A 269 -4.99 17.72 -12.23
N TYR A 270 -4.94 17.86 -10.91
CA TYR A 270 -3.74 18.26 -10.17
C TYR A 270 -3.36 17.23 -9.11
N VAL A 271 -2.06 16.93 -9.02
CA VAL A 271 -1.46 16.32 -7.84
C VAL A 271 -1.22 17.42 -6.81
N VAL A 272 -1.81 17.29 -5.63
CA VAL A 272 -1.64 18.22 -4.51
C VAL A 272 -0.82 17.55 -3.43
N ILE A 273 0.22 18.23 -2.95
CA ILE A 273 1.08 17.75 -1.88
C ILE A 273 1.28 18.81 -0.82
N GLY A 274 1.41 18.37 0.43
CA GLY A 274 2.00 19.15 1.51
C GLY A 274 3.46 18.72 1.64
N CYS A 275 4.40 19.65 1.47
CA CYS A 275 5.81 19.33 1.44
C CYS A 275 6.66 20.39 2.13
N TYR A 276 7.85 19.97 2.55
CA TYR A 276 8.91 20.86 3.00
C TYR A 276 9.92 21.08 1.87
N SER A 277 10.17 22.34 1.49
CA SER A 277 11.27 22.67 0.59
C SER A 277 12.57 22.71 1.37
N ILE A 278 13.50 21.84 0.99
CA ILE A 278 14.83 21.71 1.57
C ILE A 278 15.68 22.93 1.23
N LEU A 279 15.62 23.42 -0.01
CA LEU A 279 16.46 24.55 -0.44
C LEU A 279 15.99 25.87 0.17
N ASP A 280 14.68 26.13 0.16
CA ASP A 280 14.13 27.39 0.65
C ASP A 280 13.81 27.37 2.16
N GLY A 281 13.89 26.21 2.81
CA GLY A 281 13.76 26.06 4.26
C GLY A 281 12.37 26.39 4.82
N HIS A 282 11.30 26.11 4.08
CA HIS A 282 9.93 26.36 4.54
C HIS A 282 8.92 25.37 3.95
N ASP A 283 7.76 25.29 4.58
CA ASP A 283 6.66 24.43 4.17
C ASP A 283 5.80 25.05 3.07
N GLU A 284 5.37 24.21 2.16
CA GLU A 284 4.64 24.57 0.96
C GLU A 284 3.50 23.58 0.68
N ILE A 285 2.49 24.07 -0.02
CA ILE A 285 1.52 23.24 -0.73
C ILE A 285 1.79 23.43 -2.22
N ARG A 286 2.10 22.33 -2.91
CA ARG A 286 2.40 22.34 -4.35
C ARG A 286 1.30 21.65 -5.14
N PHE A 287 0.98 22.21 -6.30
CA PHE A 287 0.01 21.67 -7.26
C PHE A 287 0.75 21.39 -8.57
N TYR A 288 0.86 20.13 -8.94
CA TYR A 288 1.43 19.72 -10.21
C TYR A 288 0.31 19.32 -11.18
N PRO A 289 0.13 20.04 -12.30
CA PRO A 289 -0.89 19.68 -13.29
C PRO A 289 -0.56 18.35 -13.96
N ARG A 290 -1.54 17.45 -14.01
CA ARG A 290 -1.47 16.10 -14.57
C ARG A 290 -0.89 16.10 -15.98
N GLU A 291 -1.34 17.02 -16.83
CA GLU A 291 -0.98 17.04 -18.25
C GLU A 291 0.40 17.65 -18.54
N ALA A 292 0.94 18.46 -17.63
CA ALA A 292 2.25 19.06 -17.83
C ALA A 292 3.39 18.07 -17.51
N LYS A 293 4.62 18.49 -17.79
CA LYS A 293 5.80 17.81 -17.27
C LYS A 293 5.90 18.06 -15.77
N LEU A 294 6.41 17.08 -15.02
CA LEU A 294 6.80 17.31 -13.63
C LEU A 294 8.03 18.23 -13.60
N ASP A 295 7.76 19.51 -13.38
CA ASP A 295 8.74 20.58 -13.24
C ASP A 295 8.11 21.71 -12.43
N ASN A 296 8.89 22.32 -11.53
CA ASN A 296 8.43 23.42 -10.68
C ASN A 296 7.94 24.63 -11.49
N ARG A 297 8.34 24.79 -12.75
CA ARG A 297 7.83 25.85 -13.66
C ARG A 297 6.33 25.74 -13.95
N PHE A 298 5.78 24.53 -13.92
CA PHE A 298 4.35 24.29 -14.13
C PHE A 298 3.58 24.15 -12.82
N ALA A 299 4.31 24.05 -11.70
CA ALA A 299 3.71 23.88 -10.40
C ALA A 299 3.18 25.22 -9.87
N LYS A 300 1.99 25.20 -9.28
CA LYS A 300 1.59 26.28 -8.39
C LYS A 300 2.12 25.97 -6.99
N ILE A 301 2.96 26.84 -6.46
CA ILE A 301 3.56 26.70 -5.14
C ILE A 301 2.96 27.75 -4.21
N VAL A 302 2.45 27.31 -3.06
CA VAL A 302 1.87 28.19 -2.03
C VAL A 302 2.61 27.96 -0.73
N ARG A 303 3.31 28.98 -0.25
CA ARG A 303 3.99 28.93 1.06
C ARG A 303 2.98 28.92 2.19
N VAL A 304 3.19 28.06 3.17
CA VAL A 304 2.37 28.00 4.39
C VAL A 304 3.15 28.52 5.59
N GLN A 305 2.43 28.88 6.65
CA GLN A 305 3.04 29.51 7.84
C GLN A 305 3.65 28.51 8.82
N SER A 306 3.31 27.23 8.70
CA SER A 306 3.72 26.17 9.61
C SER A 306 3.76 24.84 8.87
N GLN A 307 4.48 23.87 9.42
CA GLN A 307 4.55 22.53 8.89
C GLN A 307 3.17 21.92 8.66
N VAL A 308 2.96 21.37 7.47
CA VAL A 308 1.74 20.63 7.12
C VAL A 308 1.86 19.22 7.69
N PHE A 309 0.94 18.83 8.58
CA PHE A 309 0.89 17.46 9.10
C PHE A 309 -0.04 16.58 8.29
N VAL A 310 -1.22 17.11 7.93
CA VAL A 310 -2.17 16.42 7.07
C VAL A 310 -2.93 17.45 6.24
N LEU A 311 -3.27 17.06 5.01
CA LEU A 311 -4.20 17.76 4.16
C LEU A 311 -5.33 16.82 3.75
N ASP A 312 -6.49 17.34 3.42
CA ASP A 312 -7.58 16.55 2.86
C ASP A 312 -8.42 17.42 1.95
N ILE A 313 -9.20 16.81 1.06
CA ILE A 313 -10.02 17.55 0.10
C ILE A 313 -11.47 17.06 0.09
N LEU A 314 -12.36 18.04 0.06
CA LEU A 314 -13.77 17.83 -0.23
C LEU A 314 -14.18 18.80 -1.33
N ASP A 315 -14.53 18.25 -2.50
CA ASP A 315 -14.81 19.01 -3.72
C ASP A 315 -13.68 20.00 -4.05
N ASP A 316 -13.95 21.30 -3.91
CA ASP A 316 -13.00 22.40 -4.15
C ASP A 316 -12.49 23.05 -2.86
N GLN A 317 -12.65 22.37 -1.72
CA GLN A 317 -12.16 22.83 -0.43
C GLN A 317 -11.01 21.96 0.06
N LEU A 318 -9.82 22.54 0.10
CA LEU A 318 -8.64 21.91 0.69
C LEU A 318 -8.55 22.29 2.17
N VAL A 319 -8.56 21.29 3.02
CA VAL A 319 -8.38 21.41 4.47
C VAL A 319 -6.95 21.06 4.82
N VAL A 320 -6.31 21.88 5.63
CA VAL A 320 -4.91 21.70 6.05
C VAL A 320 -4.82 21.84 7.56
N PHE A 321 -4.23 20.84 8.21
CA PHE A 321 -3.89 20.88 9.62
C PHE A 321 -2.38 21.02 9.78
N GLY A 322 -1.97 22.10 10.45
CA GLY A 322 -0.57 22.46 10.63
C GLY A 322 -0.02 22.26 12.04
N ALA A 323 1.29 22.37 12.18
CA ALA A 323 2.00 22.39 13.46
C ALA A 323 1.64 23.58 14.36
N ASP A 324 0.98 24.60 13.81
CA ASP A 324 0.37 25.69 14.59
C ASP A 324 -0.94 25.28 15.30
N ALA A 325 -1.33 23.99 15.20
CA ALA A 325 -2.58 23.43 15.69
C ALA A 325 -3.83 24.13 15.10
N LEU A 326 -3.71 24.69 13.90
CA LEU A 326 -4.81 25.35 13.21
C LEU A 326 -5.29 24.52 12.03
N VAL A 327 -6.61 24.52 11.85
CA VAL A 327 -7.25 24.03 10.64
C VAL A 327 -7.45 25.21 9.70
N THR A 328 -6.77 25.19 8.56
CA THR A 328 -6.92 26.19 7.51
C THR A 328 -7.70 25.60 6.35
N ILE A 329 -8.73 26.32 5.90
CA ILE A 329 -9.54 25.92 4.75
C ILE A 329 -9.22 26.86 3.57
N TYR A 330 -8.86 26.25 2.46
CA TYR A 330 -8.61 26.92 1.19
C TYR A 330 -9.69 26.56 0.19
N GLU A 331 -10.20 27.56 -0.51
CA GLU A 331 -11.06 27.38 -1.67
C GLU A 331 -10.19 27.35 -2.92
N LEU A 332 -10.31 26.26 -3.66
CA LEU A 332 -9.57 26.02 -4.88
C LEU A 332 -10.42 26.42 -6.08
N ASN A 333 -9.86 27.23 -6.96
CA ASN A 333 -10.53 27.71 -8.16
C ASN A 333 -9.61 27.49 -9.37
N CYS A 334 -10.08 26.77 -10.39
CA CYS A 334 -9.37 26.72 -11.67
C CYS A 334 -9.75 27.96 -12.50
N ILE A 335 -8.77 28.81 -12.78
CA ILE A 335 -8.92 29.90 -13.74
C ILE A 335 -8.19 29.40 -15.00
N ASP A 336 -8.94 28.81 -15.91
CA ASP A 336 -8.49 28.06 -17.11
C ASP A 336 -7.79 26.71 -16.84
N ASN A 337 -7.79 25.82 -17.84
CA ASN A 337 -7.19 24.47 -17.83
C ASN A 337 -5.67 24.43 -17.54
N LYS A 338 -5.06 25.56 -17.15
CA LYS A 338 -3.62 25.69 -16.88
C LYS A 338 -3.31 26.37 -15.54
N SER A 339 -4.25 27.06 -14.88
CA SER A 339 -3.96 27.80 -13.65
C SER A 339 -4.93 27.46 -12.53
N CYS A 340 -4.39 26.94 -11.43
CA CYS A 340 -5.09 26.84 -10.15
C CYS A 340 -4.82 28.10 -9.30
N ILE A 341 -5.89 28.67 -8.75
CA ILE A 341 -5.83 29.68 -7.71
C ILE A 341 -6.33 29.05 -6.41
N MET A 342 -5.49 29.13 -5.39
CA MET A 342 -5.87 28.85 -4.03
C MET A 342 -6.18 30.17 -3.33
N LYS A 343 -7.42 30.33 -2.85
CA LYS A 343 -7.82 31.43 -1.98
C LYS A 343 -8.02 30.89 -0.57
N ARG A 344 -7.42 31.53 0.43
CA ARG A 344 -7.63 31.15 1.84
C ARG A 344 -8.95 31.74 2.31
N CYS A 345 -9.92 30.89 2.66
CA CYS A 345 -11.26 31.34 3.04
C CYS A 345 -11.49 31.46 4.54
N GLY A 346 -10.67 30.81 5.38
CA GLY A 346 -10.78 30.99 6.82
C GLY A 346 -9.73 30.23 7.63
N ARG A 347 -9.63 30.58 8.91
CA ARG A 347 -8.76 29.93 9.90
C ARG A 347 -9.63 29.60 11.10
N HIS A 348 -9.80 28.31 11.39
CA HIS A 348 -10.51 27.88 12.59
C HIS A 348 -9.49 27.39 13.61
N SER A 349 -9.41 28.11 14.73
CA SER A 349 -8.69 27.66 15.92
C SER A 349 -9.74 27.12 16.89
N ARG A 350 -9.79 25.80 17.05
CA ARG A 350 -10.29 25.20 18.28
C ARG A 350 -9.05 24.67 18.98
N ARG A 351 -8.66 25.31 20.09
CA ARG A 351 -7.74 24.68 21.04
C ARG A 351 -8.50 23.46 21.57
N TRP A 352 -8.04 22.28 21.18
CA TRP A 352 -8.50 21.03 21.75
C TRP A 352 -7.93 20.88 23.16
#